data_AF-A0A499UIS4-F1
#
_entry.id   AF-A0A499UIS4-F1
#
_cell.length_a   1.000
_cell.length_b   1.000
_cell.length_c   1.000
_cell.angle_alpha   90.00
_cell.angle_beta   90.00
_cell.angle_gamma   90.00
#
_symmetry.space_group_name_H-M   'P 1'
#
loop_
_entity.id
_entity.type
_entity.pdbx_description
1 polymer ?
#
loop_
_entity_poly.entity_id
_entity_poly.type
_entity_poly.pdbx_seq_one_letter_code
_entity_poly.pdbx_strand_id
1 'polypeptide(L)'
;MSVFEKMLRAYRTVVENSYSSESETPQQRWAKELEEARREFEYDGYQITDSLRIFGSSESRPDHEKADAELYTEALSVLLHARNQIERLPSVTRGKNEEDIRDVLLVALGAAFAGRCTAESQNGDGKTDLLLRIGDRNVLVGECKIWGGSKKFREEDIPQLFGYLTRYDRHAVIPLFIRKARPEEIVAKAAKELSEYPRCVSAAVPDHDARQYNFVLRSASPTPWDVKVALIPFVIS
;
A
#
# COMPACT_ATOMS: atom_id res chain seq x y z
N MET A 1 -5.44 27.70 4.16
CA MET A 1 -4.83 27.04 5.33
C MET A 1 -5.53 27.56 6.57
N SER A 2 -6.24 26.70 7.29
CA SER A 2 -7.08 27.11 8.42
C SER A 2 -6.21 27.53 9.62
N VAL A 3 -6.79 28.25 10.58
CA VAL A 3 -6.10 28.66 11.81
C VAL A 3 -5.61 27.44 12.60
N PHE A 4 -6.40 26.37 12.64
CA PHE A 4 -6.06 25.13 13.34
C PHE A 4 -4.86 24.39 12.70
N GLU A 5 -4.76 24.37 11.37
CA GLU A 5 -3.60 23.76 10.68
C GLU A 5 -2.29 24.52 10.99
N LYS A 6 -2.37 25.84 11.15
CA LYS A 6 -1.22 26.66 11.60
C LYS A 6 -0.86 26.39 13.06
N MET A 7 -1.86 26.18 13.91
CA MET A 7 -1.65 25.83 15.32
C MET A 7 -0.97 24.46 15.46
N LEU A 8 -1.39 23.44 14.71
CA LEU A 8 -0.75 22.11 14.75
C LEU A 8 0.72 22.17 14.29
N ARG A 9 1.04 23.00 13.30
CA ARG A 9 2.44 23.21 12.87
C ARG A 9 3.29 23.91 13.94
N ALA A 10 2.71 24.89 14.62
CA ALA A 10 3.37 25.53 15.77
C ALA A 10 3.56 24.54 16.92
N TYR A 11 2.54 23.73 17.22
CA TYR A 11 2.58 22.69 18.26
C TYR A 11 3.67 21.65 17.98
N ARG A 12 3.78 21.17 16.74
CA ARG A 12 4.88 20.29 16.29
C ARG A 12 6.25 20.87 16.64
N THR A 13 6.46 22.15 16.34
CA THR A 13 7.72 22.84 16.61
C THR A 13 8.02 22.89 18.11
N VAL A 14 7.00 23.06 18.94
CA VAL A 14 7.17 23.04 20.41
C VAL A 14 7.52 21.65 20.91
N VAL A 15 6.82 20.61 20.44
CA VAL A 15 7.03 19.21 20.84
C VAL A 15 8.40 18.69 20.41
N GLU A 16 8.82 18.96 19.17
CA GLU A 16 10.12 18.52 18.66
C GLU A 16 11.27 19.19 19.45
N ASN A 17 11.10 20.45 19.89
CA ASN A 17 12.11 21.20 20.66
C ASN A 17 12.02 20.99 22.19
N SER A 18 11.07 20.21 22.70
CA SER A 18 10.95 19.96 24.13
C SER A 18 12.06 19.03 24.65
N TYR A 19 12.44 19.20 25.92
CA TYR A 19 13.44 18.37 26.57
C TYR A 19 12.84 17.00 26.96
N SER A 20 13.53 15.88 26.69
CA SER A 20 13.15 14.57 27.21
C SER A 20 14.35 13.73 27.67
N SER A 21 14.08 12.71 28.48
CA SER A 21 15.07 11.72 28.91
C SER A 21 15.58 10.88 27.72
N GLU A 22 16.82 10.41 27.84
CA GLU A 22 17.76 9.98 26.77
C GLU A 22 17.41 8.72 25.95
N SER A 23 16.16 8.46 25.58
CA SER A 23 15.84 7.34 24.67
C SER A 23 14.89 7.67 23.52
N GLU A 24 14.25 8.84 23.52
CA GLU A 24 13.22 9.20 22.54
C GLU A 24 13.67 10.37 21.66
N THR A 25 13.66 10.17 20.34
CA THR A 25 13.99 11.21 19.37
C THR A 25 12.87 12.25 19.28
N PRO A 26 13.18 13.51 18.88
CA PRO A 26 12.16 14.54 18.62
C PRO A 26 11.01 14.07 17.71
N GLN A 27 11.34 13.29 16.69
CA GLN A 27 10.37 12.74 15.73
C GLN A 27 9.46 11.68 16.38
N GLN A 28 10.00 10.85 17.27
CA GLN A 28 9.20 9.86 18.01
C GLN A 28 8.24 10.55 18.99
N ARG A 29 8.69 11.58 19.71
CA ARG A 29 7.81 12.40 20.58
C ARG A 29 6.67 13.02 19.79
N TRP A 30 6.99 13.63 18.65
CA TRP A 30 5.98 14.20 17.77
C TRP A 30 4.99 13.15 17.25
N ALA A 31 5.47 11.98 16.84
CA ALA A 31 4.61 10.91 16.37
C ALA A 31 3.61 10.46 17.44
N LYS A 32 4.06 10.34 18.70
CA LYS A 32 3.21 9.97 19.84
C LYS A 32 2.13 11.04 20.12
N GLU A 33 2.53 12.31 20.20
CA GLU A 33 1.62 13.43 20.43
C GLU A 33 0.60 13.61 19.29
N LEU A 34 1.05 13.45 18.04
CA LEU A 34 0.18 13.51 16.88
C LEU A 34 -0.84 12.37 16.87
N GLU A 35 -0.45 11.18 17.30
CA GLU A 35 -1.34 10.03 17.41
C GLU A 35 -2.40 10.21 18.50
N GLU A 36 -2.04 10.83 19.63
CA GLU A 36 -2.99 11.21 20.68
C GLU A 36 -3.99 12.26 20.17
N ALA A 37 -3.50 13.33 19.55
CA ALA A 37 -4.34 14.36 18.93
C ALA A 37 -5.27 13.78 17.83
N ARG A 38 -4.79 12.81 17.05
CA ARG A 38 -5.62 12.12 16.05
C ARG A 38 -6.79 11.39 16.67
N ARG A 39 -6.56 10.68 17.79
CA ARG A 39 -7.61 9.93 18.49
C ARG A 39 -8.69 10.87 19.05
N GLU A 40 -8.28 12.01 19.60
CA GLU A 40 -9.22 13.03 20.09
C GLU A 40 -10.05 13.62 18.94
N PHE A 41 -9.40 14.02 17.84
CA PHE A 41 -10.12 14.59 16.70
C PHE A 41 -11.00 13.56 16.01
N GLU A 42 -10.58 12.29 15.94
CA GLU A 42 -11.40 11.20 15.38
C GLU A 42 -12.67 10.97 16.20
N TYR A 43 -12.60 11.09 17.54
CA TYR A 43 -13.78 11.06 18.41
C TYR A 43 -14.80 12.13 18.03
N ASP A 44 -14.33 13.34 17.69
CA ASP A 44 -15.16 14.46 17.26
C ASP A 44 -15.56 14.40 15.77
N GLY A 45 -15.24 13.31 15.08
CA GLY A 45 -15.56 13.12 13.68
C GLY A 45 -14.68 13.95 12.73
N TYR A 46 -13.45 14.24 13.13
CA TYR A 46 -12.43 14.89 12.30
C TYR A 46 -11.19 14.01 12.13
N GLN A 47 -10.37 14.32 11.15
CA GLN A 47 -9.12 13.62 10.89
C GLN A 47 -7.99 14.61 10.74
N ILE A 48 -6.84 14.29 11.34
CA ILE A 48 -5.60 15.04 11.17
C ILE A 48 -4.64 14.24 10.32
N THR A 49 -4.28 14.78 9.16
CA THR A 49 -3.30 14.13 8.28
C THR A 49 -1.85 14.30 8.74
N ASP A 50 -0.90 13.59 8.13
CA ASP A 50 0.55 13.81 8.40
C ASP A 50 1.03 15.20 7.96
N SER A 51 0.33 15.82 7.00
CA SER A 51 0.56 17.21 6.60
C SER A 51 -0.14 18.24 7.50
N LEU A 52 -0.76 17.77 8.58
CA LEU A 52 -1.47 18.54 9.61
C LEU A 52 -2.69 19.29 9.07
N ARG A 53 -3.34 18.70 8.07
CA ARG A 53 -4.64 19.15 7.59
C ARG A 53 -5.74 18.49 8.40
N ILE A 54 -6.80 19.25 8.69
CA ILE A 54 -7.96 18.78 9.46
C ILE A 54 -9.18 18.73 8.54
N PHE A 55 -9.96 17.65 8.62
CA PHE A 55 -11.13 17.47 7.77
C PHE A 55 -12.19 16.61 8.44
N GLY A 56 -13.45 16.80 8.04
CA GLY A 56 -14.55 16.01 8.57
C GLY A 56 -14.41 14.55 8.12
N SER A 57 -14.62 13.62 9.04
CA SER A 57 -14.55 12.18 8.78
C SER A 57 -15.60 11.68 7.79
N SER A 58 -16.63 12.49 7.53
CA SER A 58 -17.68 12.28 6.53
C SER A 58 -17.44 13.01 5.21
N GLU A 59 -16.42 13.86 5.11
CA GLU A 59 -16.04 14.52 3.87
C GLU A 59 -15.30 13.52 2.97
N SER A 60 -16.05 12.76 2.16
CA SER A 60 -15.48 12.21 0.93
C SER A 60 -14.90 13.39 0.14
N ARG A 61 -13.68 13.23 -0.38
CA ARG A 61 -12.99 14.20 -1.24
C ARG A 61 -12.94 13.63 -2.65
N PRO A 62 -13.99 13.83 -3.48
CA PRO A 62 -14.10 13.15 -4.78
C PRO A 62 -12.96 13.54 -5.74
N ASP A 63 -12.43 14.75 -5.58
CA ASP A 63 -11.27 15.27 -6.31
C ASP A 63 -10.00 14.49 -5.97
N HIS A 64 -9.78 14.21 -4.68
CA HIS A 64 -8.68 13.38 -4.22
C HIS A 64 -8.84 11.92 -4.65
N GLU A 65 -10.04 11.35 -4.51
CA GLU A 65 -10.32 9.96 -4.92
C GLU A 65 -10.07 9.76 -6.42
N LYS A 66 -10.46 10.73 -7.26
CA LYS A 66 -10.18 10.71 -8.69
C LYS A 66 -8.67 10.78 -8.95
N ALA A 67 -7.98 11.72 -8.32
CA ALA A 67 -6.53 11.86 -8.47
C ALA A 67 -5.78 10.61 -7.99
N ASP A 68 -6.22 9.99 -6.89
CA ASP A 68 -5.60 8.77 -6.35
C ASP A 68 -5.87 7.56 -7.25
N ALA A 69 -7.04 7.48 -7.90
CA ALA A 69 -7.31 6.46 -8.90
C ALA A 69 -6.44 6.61 -10.16
N GLU A 70 -6.18 7.85 -10.60
CA GLU A 70 -5.27 8.15 -11.71
C GLU A 70 -3.83 7.76 -11.36
N LEU A 71 -3.34 8.15 -10.16
CA LEU A 71 -2.01 7.81 -9.67
C LEU A 71 -1.83 6.31 -9.40
N TYR A 72 -2.87 5.63 -8.90
CA TYR A 72 -2.88 4.17 -8.76
C TYR A 72 -2.72 3.48 -10.12
N THR A 73 -3.44 3.95 -11.13
CA THR A 73 -3.34 3.41 -12.51
C THR A 73 -1.93 3.61 -13.08
N GLU A 74 -1.32 4.78 -12.84
CA GLU A 74 0.08 5.05 -13.21
C GLU A 74 1.05 4.11 -12.48
N ALA A 75 0.86 3.89 -11.17
CA ALA A 75 1.69 2.99 -10.39
C ALA A 75 1.62 1.54 -10.88
N LEU A 76 0.42 1.05 -11.21
CA LEU A 76 0.25 -0.28 -11.82
C LEU A 76 0.97 -0.37 -13.18
N SER A 77 0.92 0.69 -13.99
CA SER A 77 1.66 0.75 -15.26
C SER A 77 3.16 0.63 -15.04
N VAL A 78 3.71 1.32 -14.03
CA VAL A 78 5.14 1.21 -13.65
C VAL A 78 5.48 -0.21 -13.23
N LEU A 79 4.66 -0.86 -12.40
CA LEU A 79 4.87 -2.25 -11.96
C LEU A 79 4.82 -3.24 -13.14
N LEU A 80 3.90 -3.05 -14.09
CA LEU A 80 3.82 -3.85 -15.31
C LEU A 80 5.05 -3.67 -16.21
N HIS A 81 5.56 -2.44 -16.33
CA HIS A 81 6.81 -2.19 -17.06
C HIS A 81 8.00 -2.86 -16.36
N ALA A 82 8.11 -2.74 -15.04
CA ALA A 82 9.15 -3.39 -14.25
C ALA A 82 9.10 -4.92 -14.40
N ARG A 83 7.91 -5.51 -14.39
CA ARG A 83 7.70 -6.94 -14.66
C ARG A 83 8.29 -7.35 -16.01
N ASN A 84 7.94 -6.63 -17.07
CA ASN A 84 8.42 -6.95 -18.42
C ASN A 84 9.95 -6.85 -18.52
N GLN A 85 10.60 -5.96 -17.76
CA GLN A 85 12.06 -5.88 -17.73
C GLN A 85 12.69 -7.03 -16.94
N ILE A 86 12.09 -7.40 -15.79
CA ILE A 86 12.52 -8.55 -14.99
C ILE A 86 12.49 -9.84 -15.82
N GLU A 87 11.41 -10.08 -16.55
CA GLU A 87 11.27 -11.27 -17.41
C GLU A 87 12.30 -11.33 -18.55
N ARG A 88 12.75 -10.16 -19.03
CA ARG A 88 13.81 -10.05 -20.05
C ARG A 88 15.22 -10.15 -19.48
N LEU A 89 15.38 -9.90 -18.18
CA LEU A 89 16.66 -9.94 -17.47
C LEU A 89 16.62 -10.93 -16.29
N PRO A 90 16.54 -12.25 -16.55
CA PRO A 90 16.58 -13.31 -15.53
C PRO A 90 17.65 -13.15 -14.44
N SER A 91 18.81 -12.58 -14.79
CA SER A 91 19.91 -12.34 -13.84
C SER A 91 19.54 -11.37 -12.72
N VAL A 92 18.56 -10.49 -12.94
CA VAL A 92 18.09 -9.52 -11.95
C VAL A 92 17.41 -10.21 -10.79
N THR A 93 16.70 -11.32 -11.01
CA THR A 93 15.91 -12.02 -9.96
C THR A 93 16.43 -13.41 -9.60
N ARG A 94 17.44 -13.94 -10.31
CA ARG A 94 17.97 -15.28 -10.07
C ARG A 94 18.48 -15.43 -8.63
N GLY A 95 17.89 -16.35 -7.88
CA GLY A 95 18.29 -16.65 -6.50
C GLY A 95 17.90 -15.58 -5.48
N LYS A 96 17.15 -14.54 -5.89
CA LYS A 96 16.70 -13.46 -5.02
C LYS A 96 15.46 -13.83 -4.23
N ASN A 97 15.38 -13.33 -3.00
CA ASN A 97 14.20 -13.48 -2.16
C ASN A 97 13.14 -12.41 -2.50
N GLU A 98 12.04 -12.41 -1.74
CA GLU A 98 10.92 -11.47 -1.91
C GLU A 98 11.36 -10.01 -1.71
N GLU A 99 12.18 -9.75 -0.68
CA GLU A 99 12.68 -8.42 -0.32
C GLU A 99 13.59 -7.85 -1.41
N ASP A 100 14.50 -8.66 -1.96
CA ASP A 100 15.41 -8.21 -3.00
C ASP A 100 14.65 -7.78 -4.27
N ILE A 101 13.54 -8.45 -4.61
CA ILE A 101 12.72 -8.12 -5.78
C ILE A 101 11.83 -6.92 -5.48
N ARG A 102 11.29 -6.83 -4.25
CA ARG A 102 10.57 -5.65 -3.75
C ARG A 102 11.43 -4.39 -3.90
N ASP A 103 12.71 -4.45 -3.55
CA ASP A 103 13.65 -3.32 -3.68
C ASP A 103 13.79 -2.85 -5.14
N VAL A 104 13.77 -3.76 -6.11
CA VAL A 104 13.76 -3.41 -7.54
C VAL A 104 12.47 -2.66 -7.93
N LEU A 105 11.32 -3.13 -7.44
CA LEU A 105 10.03 -2.46 -7.70
C LEU A 105 9.96 -1.07 -7.05
N LEU A 106 10.52 -0.93 -5.85
CA LEU A 106 10.63 0.34 -5.14
C LEU A 106 11.49 1.34 -5.90
N VAL A 107 12.62 0.91 -6.46
CA VAL A 107 13.45 1.77 -7.32
C VAL A 107 12.67 2.23 -8.56
N ALA A 108 11.92 1.34 -9.21
CA ALA A 108 11.11 1.68 -10.38
C ALA A 108 10.00 2.70 -10.03
N LEU A 109 9.26 2.46 -8.95
CA LEU A 109 8.25 3.39 -8.45
C LEU A 109 8.87 4.73 -8.03
N GLY A 110 9.97 4.71 -7.28
CA GLY A 110 10.68 5.91 -6.84
C GLY A 110 11.17 6.77 -8.00
N ALA A 111 11.69 6.14 -9.06
CA ALA A 111 12.12 6.83 -10.27
C ALA A 111 10.93 7.46 -11.03
N ALA A 112 9.83 6.72 -11.21
CA ALA A 112 8.66 7.19 -11.93
C ALA A 112 7.96 8.36 -11.21
N PHE A 113 7.86 8.29 -9.88
CA PHE A 113 7.21 9.32 -9.08
C PHE A 113 8.18 10.41 -8.57
N ALA A 114 9.43 10.41 -9.04
CA ALA A 114 10.39 11.53 -9.01
C ALA A 114 10.42 12.35 -7.69
N GLY A 115 10.47 11.66 -6.54
CA GLY A 115 10.52 12.31 -5.22
C GLY A 115 9.20 12.94 -4.72
N ARG A 116 8.10 12.86 -5.48
CA ARG A 116 6.73 13.19 -4.99
C ARG A 116 6.15 12.10 -4.11
N CYS A 117 6.71 10.89 -4.21
CA CYS A 117 6.39 9.74 -3.38
C CYS A 117 7.57 9.39 -2.49
N THR A 118 7.33 9.33 -1.18
CA THR A 118 8.21 8.62 -0.26
C THR A 118 7.77 7.16 -0.25
N ALA A 119 8.55 6.29 -0.87
CA ALA A 119 8.38 4.86 -0.68
C ALA A 119 8.94 4.50 0.70
N GLU A 120 8.08 4.49 1.72
CA GLU A 120 8.48 4.08 3.07
C GLU A 120 8.38 2.56 3.22
N SER A 121 9.30 1.82 2.62
CA SER A 121 9.56 0.43 2.97
C SER A 121 10.71 0.40 3.98
N GLN A 122 10.43 0.39 5.28
CA GLN A 122 11.49 0.15 6.28
C GLN A 122 11.10 -0.99 7.22
N ASN A 123 12.03 -1.93 7.32
CA ASN A 123 11.97 -3.31 7.78
C ASN A 123 11.31 -3.61 9.14
N GLY A 124 10.84 -4.86 9.25
CA GLY A 124 11.03 -5.70 10.43
C GLY A 124 9.78 -5.97 11.26
N ASP A 125 9.14 -4.91 11.75
CA ASP A 125 8.17 -5.03 12.86
C ASP A 125 6.74 -4.55 12.52
N GLY A 126 6.42 -4.25 11.25
CA GLY A 126 5.03 -3.97 10.86
C GLY A 126 4.74 -2.99 9.71
N LYS A 127 5.68 -2.70 8.80
CA LYS A 127 5.37 -1.93 7.57
C LYS A 127 5.11 -2.84 6.36
N THR A 128 4.19 -2.41 5.50
CA THR A 128 3.82 -3.05 4.22
C THR A 128 5.00 -3.07 3.22
N ASP A 129 5.04 -4.05 2.32
CA ASP A 129 6.14 -4.21 1.36
C ASP A 129 6.26 -3.06 0.35
N LEU A 130 5.14 -2.58 -0.18
CA LEU A 130 5.11 -1.44 -1.11
C LEU A 130 4.15 -0.39 -0.58
N LEU A 131 4.62 0.83 -0.36
CA LEU A 131 3.77 1.95 0.01
C LEU A 131 4.05 3.14 -0.90
N LEU A 132 3.07 3.50 -1.74
CA LEU A 132 3.10 4.72 -2.53
C LEU A 132 2.26 5.80 -1.83
N ARG A 133 2.92 6.88 -1.44
CA ARG A 133 2.27 7.96 -0.69
C ARG A 133 2.49 9.32 -1.33
N ILE A 134 1.39 10.05 -1.57
CA ILE A 134 1.41 11.42 -2.07
C ILE A 134 0.89 12.34 -0.97
N GLY A 135 1.80 13.08 -0.33
CA GLY A 135 1.48 13.85 0.86
C GLY A 135 1.14 12.92 2.03
N ASP A 136 -0.13 12.91 2.41
CA ASP A 136 -0.69 12.11 3.51
C ASP A 136 -1.65 11.01 3.03
N ARG A 137 -1.72 10.79 1.72
CA ARG A 137 -2.63 9.83 1.11
C ARG A 137 -1.85 8.62 0.64
N ASN A 138 -2.28 7.45 1.08
CA ASN A 138 -1.80 6.19 0.57
C ASN A 138 -2.49 5.93 -0.78
N VAL A 139 -1.74 6.13 -1.85
CA VAL A 139 -2.20 5.93 -3.22
C VAL A 139 -2.20 4.44 -3.57
N LEU A 140 -1.25 3.69 -3.02
CA LEU A 140 -1.11 2.26 -3.23
C LEU A 140 -0.46 1.62 -2.01
N VAL A 141 -1.06 0.54 -1.52
CA VAL A 141 -0.46 -0.38 -0.55
C VAL A 141 -0.20 -1.71 -1.27
N GLY A 142 0.95 -2.33 -1.09
CA GLY A 142 1.27 -3.56 -1.81
C GLY A 142 2.00 -4.56 -0.95
N GLU A 143 1.72 -5.82 -1.23
CA GLU A 143 2.24 -6.96 -0.51
C GLU A 143 2.90 -7.90 -1.51
N CYS A 144 4.23 -7.92 -1.50
CA CYS A 144 5.02 -8.73 -2.42
C CYS A 144 4.95 -10.18 -1.96
N LYS A 145 4.73 -11.14 -2.86
CA LYS A 145 4.71 -12.56 -2.48
C LYS A 145 5.38 -13.47 -3.46
N ILE A 146 6.29 -14.32 -2.98
CA ILE A 146 6.67 -15.53 -3.71
C ILE A 146 5.59 -16.60 -3.51
N TRP A 147 5.04 -17.14 -4.60
CA TRP A 147 3.97 -18.13 -4.52
C TRP A 147 4.37 -19.38 -3.72
N GLY A 148 3.78 -19.53 -2.54
CA GLY A 148 3.95 -20.70 -1.66
C GLY A 148 2.86 -21.77 -1.81
N GLY A 149 1.77 -21.48 -2.54
CA GLY A 149 0.62 -22.37 -2.73
C GLY A 149 -0.70 -21.76 -2.25
N SER A 150 -1.83 -22.30 -2.75
CA SER A 150 -3.18 -21.76 -2.49
C SER A 150 -3.51 -21.56 -1.01
N LYS A 151 -3.16 -22.53 -0.16
CA LYS A 151 -3.44 -22.47 1.28
C LYS A 151 -2.75 -21.27 1.93
N LYS A 152 -1.44 -21.15 1.75
CA LYS A 152 -0.65 -20.02 2.27
C LYS A 152 -1.19 -18.70 1.73
N PHE A 153 -1.45 -18.64 0.43
CA PHE A 153 -1.96 -17.42 -0.20
C PHE A 153 -3.29 -16.96 0.40
N ARG A 154 -4.22 -17.90 0.62
CA ARG A 154 -5.55 -17.63 1.18
C ARG A 154 -5.50 -17.30 2.68
N GLU A 155 -4.75 -18.07 3.46
CA GLU A 155 -4.78 -18.03 4.92
C GLU A 155 -3.78 -17.06 5.54
N GLU A 156 -2.72 -16.69 4.82
CA GLU A 156 -1.63 -15.83 5.31
C GLU A 156 -1.48 -14.58 4.44
N ASP A 157 -1.25 -14.73 3.14
CA ASP A 157 -0.83 -13.60 2.29
C ASP A 157 -1.94 -12.55 2.07
N ILE A 158 -3.17 -12.97 1.75
CA ILE A 158 -4.32 -12.05 1.63
C ILE A 158 -4.60 -11.37 2.99
N PRO A 159 -4.70 -12.10 4.12
CA PRO A 159 -4.81 -11.47 5.44
C PRO A 159 -3.69 -10.49 5.78
N GLN A 160 -2.43 -10.80 5.42
CA GLN A 160 -1.28 -9.95 5.68
C GLN A 160 -1.43 -8.60 4.97
N LEU A 161 -1.77 -8.59 3.67
CA LEU A 161 -2.07 -7.35 2.94
C LEU A 161 -3.16 -6.53 3.65
N PHE A 162 -4.27 -7.19 4.02
CA PHE A 162 -5.39 -6.52 4.68
C PHE A 162 -5.09 -6.05 6.11
N GLY A 163 -4.09 -6.64 6.76
CA GLY A 163 -3.60 -6.21 8.08
C GLY A 163 -2.93 -4.84 8.05
N TYR A 164 -2.43 -4.40 6.89
CA TYR A 164 -1.83 -3.08 6.71
C TYR A 164 -2.83 -1.99 6.30
N LEU A 165 -4.01 -2.37 5.84
CA LEU A 165 -4.99 -1.42 5.31
C LEU A 165 -5.78 -0.72 6.41
N THR A 166 -5.91 0.58 6.27
CA THR A 166 -6.77 1.47 7.04
C THR A 166 -8.00 1.85 6.23
N ARG A 167 -9.00 2.46 6.89
CA ARG A 167 -10.23 2.96 6.26
C ARG A 167 -10.03 3.98 5.13
N TYR A 168 -8.82 4.51 4.99
CA TYR A 168 -8.42 5.46 3.95
C TYR A 168 -7.85 4.77 2.70
N ASP A 169 -7.41 3.52 2.84
CA ASP A 169 -6.77 2.78 1.77
C ASP A 169 -7.82 2.18 0.85
N ARG A 170 -7.85 2.65 -0.40
CA ARG A 170 -8.79 2.19 -1.44
C ARG A 170 -8.16 1.37 -2.54
N HIS A 171 -6.83 1.30 -2.55
CA HIS A 171 -6.05 0.75 -3.66
C HIS A 171 -4.91 -0.11 -3.14
N ALA A 172 -4.86 -1.36 -3.60
CA ALA A 172 -3.83 -2.30 -3.21
C ALA A 172 -3.32 -3.15 -4.37
N VAL A 173 -2.11 -3.69 -4.24
CA VAL A 173 -1.51 -4.58 -5.23
C VAL A 173 -0.84 -5.79 -4.56
N ILE A 174 -0.90 -6.94 -5.23
CA ILE A 174 -0.12 -8.13 -4.89
C ILE A 174 0.77 -8.45 -6.09
N PRO A 175 2.06 -8.02 -6.06
CA PRO A 175 3.08 -8.53 -6.97
C PRO A 175 3.37 -9.99 -6.60
N LEU A 176 2.89 -10.93 -7.41
CA LEU A 176 3.04 -12.36 -7.17
C LEU A 176 4.19 -12.93 -7.98
N PHE A 177 5.30 -13.26 -7.33
CA PHE A 177 6.49 -13.84 -7.93
C PHE A 177 6.35 -15.36 -8.07
N ILE A 178 6.60 -15.87 -9.29
CA ILE A 178 6.40 -17.26 -9.67
C ILE A 178 7.70 -17.84 -10.21
N ARG A 179 8.29 -18.80 -9.49
CA ARG A 179 9.51 -19.55 -9.89
C ARG A 179 9.24 -20.87 -10.63
N LYS A 180 7.99 -21.33 -10.66
CA LYS A 180 7.65 -22.70 -11.08
C LYS A 180 7.43 -22.80 -12.59
N ALA A 181 7.63 -24.00 -13.12
CA ALA A 181 7.14 -24.36 -14.44
C ALA A 181 5.61 -24.21 -14.48
N ARG A 182 5.08 -23.62 -15.56
CA ARG A 182 3.66 -23.31 -15.81
C ARG A 182 3.09 -22.17 -14.93
N PRO A 183 3.55 -20.94 -15.14
CA PRO A 183 3.04 -19.77 -14.42
C PRO A 183 1.52 -19.59 -14.61
N GLU A 184 0.99 -19.85 -15.81
CA GLU A 184 -0.45 -19.77 -16.12
C GLU A 184 -1.34 -20.51 -15.10
N GLU A 185 -0.97 -21.75 -14.72
CA GLU A 185 -1.74 -22.55 -13.76
C GLU A 185 -1.70 -21.94 -12.34
N ILE A 186 -0.60 -21.29 -11.99
CA ILE A 186 -0.42 -20.65 -10.69
C ILE A 186 -1.22 -19.35 -10.63
N VAL A 187 -1.17 -18.57 -11.70
CA VAL A 187 -1.96 -17.35 -11.81
C VAL A 187 -3.45 -17.68 -11.73
N ALA A 188 -3.91 -18.71 -12.43
CA ALA A 188 -5.30 -19.18 -12.34
C ALA A 188 -5.69 -19.58 -10.90
N LYS A 189 -4.81 -20.26 -10.17
CA LYS A 189 -5.04 -20.61 -8.75
C LYS A 189 -5.09 -19.38 -7.86
N ALA A 190 -4.13 -18.46 -7.97
CA ALA A 190 -4.11 -17.24 -7.17
C ALA A 190 -5.33 -16.35 -7.44
N ALA A 191 -5.69 -16.15 -8.71
CA ALA A 191 -6.88 -15.41 -9.10
C ALA A 191 -8.16 -16.07 -8.55
N LYS A 192 -8.24 -17.41 -8.60
CA LYS A 192 -9.34 -18.16 -8.00
C LYS A 192 -9.43 -17.91 -6.49
N GLU A 193 -8.33 -18.00 -5.74
CA GLU A 193 -8.33 -17.75 -4.30
C GLU A 193 -8.82 -16.34 -3.93
N LEU A 194 -8.45 -15.31 -4.70
CA LEU A 194 -8.98 -13.96 -4.52
C LEU A 194 -10.48 -13.87 -4.88
N SER A 195 -10.90 -14.47 -5.99
CA SER A 195 -12.30 -14.45 -6.43
C SER A 195 -13.25 -15.15 -5.46
N GLU A 196 -12.80 -16.24 -4.83
CA GLU A 196 -13.55 -17.05 -3.87
C GLU A 196 -13.27 -16.64 -2.41
N TYR A 197 -12.52 -15.55 -2.21
CA TYR A 197 -12.25 -15.05 -0.88
C TYR A 197 -13.54 -14.55 -0.23
N PRO A 198 -13.84 -14.83 1.06
CA PRO A 198 -15.14 -14.53 1.66
C PRO A 198 -15.58 -13.06 1.59
N ARG A 199 -14.64 -12.13 1.38
CA ARG A 199 -14.89 -10.70 1.27
C ARG A 199 -14.69 -10.14 -0.14
N CYS A 200 -14.58 -11.00 -1.14
CA CYS A 200 -14.57 -10.59 -2.54
C CYS A 200 -15.97 -10.07 -2.93
N VAL A 201 -16.03 -8.82 -3.38
CA VAL A 201 -17.25 -8.15 -3.86
C VAL A 201 -17.38 -8.31 -5.36
N SER A 202 -16.27 -8.20 -6.09
CA SER A 202 -16.24 -8.44 -7.53
C SER A 202 -14.85 -8.87 -8.01
N ALA A 203 -14.83 -9.63 -9.10
CA ALA A 203 -13.63 -10.00 -9.84
C ALA A 203 -13.85 -9.59 -11.31
N ALA A 204 -12.96 -8.76 -11.84
CA ALA A 204 -13.01 -8.34 -13.22
C ALA A 204 -12.36 -9.39 -14.13
N VAL A 205 -12.72 -9.35 -15.42
CA VAL A 205 -11.99 -10.09 -16.45
C VAL A 205 -10.54 -9.58 -16.48
N PRO A 206 -9.53 -10.46 -16.62
CA PRO A 206 -8.14 -10.04 -16.76
C PRO A 206 -7.96 -9.09 -17.94
N ASP A 207 -6.89 -8.29 -17.96
CA ASP A 207 -6.54 -7.54 -19.16
C ASP A 207 -6.29 -8.49 -20.36
N HIS A 208 -6.26 -7.94 -21.57
CA HIS A 208 -6.13 -8.71 -22.82
C HIS A 208 -4.95 -9.70 -22.81
N ASP A 209 -3.89 -9.36 -22.08
CA ASP A 209 -2.65 -10.13 -22.04
C ASP A 209 -2.48 -10.94 -20.73
N ALA A 210 -3.52 -11.05 -19.90
CA ALA A 210 -3.52 -11.79 -18.63
C ALA A 210 -2.38 -11.40 -17.67
N ARG A 211 -2.00 -10.12 -17.71
CA ARG A 211 -0.91 -9.48 -16.96
C ARG A 211 -1.35 -8.86 -15.66
N GLN A 212 -2.63 -8.58 -15.54
CA GLN A 212 -3.22 -7.97 -14.35
C GLN A 212 -4.64 -8.50 -14.16
N TYR A 213 -4.93 -8.90 -12.93
CA TYR A 213 -6.24 -9.37 -12.50
C TYR A 213 -6.75 -8.41 -11.44
N ASN A 214 -7.95 -7.88 -11.63
CA ASN A 214 -8.50 -6.85 -10.75
C ASN A 214 -9.67 -7.40 -9.94
N PHE A 215 -9.65 -7.09 -8.65
CA PHE A 215 -10.68 -7.50 -7.70
C PHE A 215 -11.12 -6.30 -6.88
N VAL A 216 -12.33 -6.38 -6.31
CA VAL A 216 -12.77 -5.51 -5.23
C VAL A 216 -12.99 -6.40 -4.01
N LEU A 217 -12.22 -6.17 -2.96
CA LEU A 217 -12.35 -6.89 -1.69
C LEU A 217 -12.79 -5.92 -0.60
N ARG A 218 -13.66 -6.39 0.28
CA ARG A 218 -14.17 -5.65 1.42
C ARG A 218 -13.29 -5.88 2.65
N SER A 219 -12.98 -4.81 3.39
CA SER A 219 -12.28 -4.92 4.67
C SER A 219 -13.08 -5.72 5.70
N ALA A 220 -12.41 -6.30 6.70
CA ALA A 220 -13.06 -7.03 7.80
C ALA A 220 -13.53 -6.11 8.95
N SER A 221 -13.49 -4.78 8.76
CA SER A 221 -13.84 -3.78 9.77
C SER A 221 -15.35 -3.81 10.11
N PRO A 222 -15.76 -3.45 11.35
CA PRO A 222 -17.16 -3.18 11.70
C PRO A 222 -17.80 -2.11 10.81
N THR A 223 -17.01 -1.16 10.31
CA THR A 223 -17.39 -0.17 9.30
C THR A 223 -16.64 -0.48 8.00
N PRO A 224 -17.13 -1.44 7.20
CA PRO A 224 -16.36 -1.97 6.09
C PRO A 224 -16.26 -0.95 4.95
N TRP A 225 -15.08 -0.91 4.32
CA TRP A 225 -14.87 -0.23 3.05
C TRP A 225 -14.38 -1.21 1.98
N ASP A 226 -14.52 -0.80 0.73
CA ASP A 226 -14.07 -1.57 -0.43
C ASP A 226 -12.67 -1.12 -0.89
N VAL A 227 -11.85 -2.10 -1.25
CA VAL A 227 -10.47 -1.94 -1.69
C VAL A 227 -10.33 -2.56 -3.08
N LYS A 228 -9.87 -1.79 -4.05
CA LYS A 228 -9.46 -2.31 -5.36
C LYS A 228 -8.12 -3.01 -5.20
N VAL A 229 -8.05 -4.28 -5.53
CA VAL A 229 -6.83 -5.10 -5.44
C VAL A 229 -6.42 -5.55 -6.83
N ALA A 230 -5.21 -5.19 -7.26
CA ALA A 230 -4.59 -5.74 -8.47
C ALA A 230 -3.66 -6.89 -8.10
N LEU A 231 -3.82 -8.04 -8.74
CA LEU A 231 -2.83 -9.13 -8.74
C LEU A 231 -2.00 -9.00 -10.02
N ILE A 232 -0.69 -8.83 -9.88
CA ILE A 232 0.25 -8.79 -11.00
C ILE A 232 1.21 -9.98 -10.87
N PRO A 233 1.11 -11.00 -11.74
CA PRO A 233 2.07 -12.10 -11.74
C PRO A 233 3.40 -11.68 -12.36
N PHE A 234 4.50 -12.12 -11.76
CA PHE A 234 5.88 -11.93 -12.22
C PHE A 234 6.52 -13.29 -12.40
N VAL A 235 6.92 -13.66 -13.62
CA VAL A 235 7.69 -14.87 -13.83
C VAL A 235 9.16 -14.58 -13.53
N ILE A 236 9.71 -15.27 -12.54
CA ILE A 236 11.08 -15.07 -12.07
C ILE A 236 11.91 -16.35 -12.16
N SER A 237 13.23 -16.17 -12.25
CA SER A 237 14.21 -17.24 -12.45
C SER A 237 14.75 -17.85 -11.16
#